data_AF-A0A355PH17-F1
#
_entry.id   AF-A0A355PH17-F1
#
_cell.length_a   1.000
_cell.length_b   1.000
_cell.length_c   1.000
_cell.angle_alpha   90.00
_cell.angle_beta   90.00
_cell.angle_gamma   90.00
#
_symmetry.space_group_name_H-M   'P 1'
#
loop_
_entity.id
_entity.type
_entity.pdbx_description
1 polymer ?
#
loop_
_entity_poly.entity_id
_entity_poly.type
_entity_poly.pdbx_seq_one_letter_code
_entity_poly.pdbx_strand_id
1 'polypeptide(L)'
;MNQPAQRAEGPSRFSLGDPIVLVLSIGFIVAFLALSFYDIDLVANSISAGFAWTALVLGSYFQLLLLLTFFIAIGVALTPAAKAKIGNLDAPEISTFKWLSIILCTLLAGGGVFFAAGEPVYHFVVTPPAFDTEAGT
;
A
#
# COMPACT_ATOMS: atom_id res chain seq x y z
N MET A 1 8.38 -36.14 27.73
CA MET A 1 9.83 -36.29 28.06
C MET A 1 10.59 -35.92 26.79
N ASN A 2 11.21 -34.76 26.61
CA ASN A 2 11.70 -33.71 27.52
C ASN A 2 11.44 -32.34 26.90
N GLN A 3 10.88 -31.41 27.67
CA GLN A 3 10.75 -30.01 27.31
C GLN A 3 12.10 -29.32 27.58
N PRO A 4 12.72 -28.61 26.62
CA PRO A 4 13.97 -27.91 26.88
C PRO A 4 13.71 -26.80 27.92
N ALA A 5 14.62 -26.68 28.88
CA ALA A 5 14.54 -25.74 29.99
C ALA A 5 14.37 -24.29 29.49
N GLN A 6 13.32 -23.61 29.98
CA GLN A 6 13.12 -22.19 29.73
C GLN A 6 14.29 -21.39 30.32
N ARG A 7 15.02 -20.69 29.44
CA ARG A 7 16.11 -19.79 29.82
C ARG A 7 15.48 -18.55 30.45
N ALA A 8 15.91 -18.18 31.66
CA ALA A 8 15.43 -16.99 32.35
C ALA A 8 15.62 -15.74 31.46
N GLU A 9 14.52 -15.03 31.19
CA GLU A 9 14.55 -13.76 30.48
C GLU A 9 15.21 -12.71 31.38
N GLY A 10 16.35 -12.17 30.94
CA GLY A 10 16.99 -11.03 31.59
C GLY A 10 16.09 -9.78 31.54
N PRO A 11 16.39 -8.74 32.34
CA PRO A 11 15.55 -7.54 32.42
C PRO A 11 15.37 -6.94 31.03
N SER A 12 14.10 -6.84 30.59
CA SER A 12 13.76 -6.25 29.30
C SER A 12 14.20 -4.79 29.31
N ARG A 13 15.27 -4.48 28.57
CA ARG A 13 15.57 -3.11 28.21
C ARG A 13 14.41 -2.65 27.35
N PHE A 14 13.66 -1.65 27.80
CA PHE A 14 12.73 -0.89 26.96
C PHE A 14 13.54 -0.23 25.85
N SER A 15 13.80 -0.96 24.77
CA SER A 15 14.39 -0.43 23.56
C SER A 15 13.24 0.02 22.68
N LEU A 16 13.19 1.31 22.35
CA LEU A 16 12.15 1.93 21.50
C LEU A 16 12.22 1.47 20.02
N GLY A 17 12.89 0.37 19.72
CA GLY A 17 13.17 -0.12 18.37
C GLY A 17 14.50 0.39 17.82
N ASP A 18 14.70 0.22 16.52
CA ASP A 18 15.87 0.75 15.82
C ASP A 18 15.83 2.28 15.83
N PRO A 19 16.82 2.95 16.47
CA PRO A 19 16.81 4.40 16.60
C PRO A 19 16.88 5.13 15.25
N ILE A 20 17.49 4.53 14.21
CA ILE A 20 17.59 5.15 12.89
C ILE A 20 16.22 5.17 12.22
N VAL A 21 15.53 4.03 12.22
CA VAL A 21 14.17 3.92 11.64
C VAL A 21 13.22 4.86 12.35
N LEU A 22 13.28 4.88 13.68
CA LEU A 22 12.42 5.74 14.48
C LEU A 22 12.65 7.23 14.18
N VAL A 23 13.91 7.66 14.13
CA VAL A 23 14.25 9.07 13.86
C VAL A 23 13.84 9.46 12.44
N LEU A 24 14.05 8.61 11.43
CA LEU A 24 13.66 8.92 10.06
C LEU A 24 12.14 8.97 9.90
N SER A 25 11.40 8.00 10.43
CA SER A 25 9.94 7.96 10.29
C SER A 25 9.25 9.05 11.11
N ILE A 26 9.50 9.12 12.42
CA ILE A 26 8.86 10.11 13.28
C ILE A 26 9.36 11.52 12.95
N GLY A 27 10.66 11.66 12.68
CA GLY A 27 11.25 12.94 12.31
C GLY A 27 10.67 13.50 11.03
N PHE A 28 10.43 12.66 10.00
CA PHE A 28 9.76 13.11 8.78
C PHE A 28 8.33 13.60 9.05
N ILE A 29 7.54 12.87 9.86
CA ILE A 29 6.17 13.27 10.21
C ILE A 29 6.18 14.60 10.98
N VAL A 30 7.04 14.73 11.98
CA VAL A 30 7.14 15.97 12.78
C VAL A 30 7.58 17.15 11.91
N ALA A 31 8.57 16.95 11.03
CA ALA A 31 9.01 17.99 10.09
C ALA A 31 7.89 18.40 9.14
N PHE A 32 7.14 17.44 8.59
CA PHE A 32 5.99 17.71 7.73
C PHE A 32 4.92 18.55 8.46
N LEU A 33 4.57 18.16 9.68
CA LEU A 33 3.59 18.91 10.50
C LEU A 33 4.09 20.31 10.85
N ALA A 34 5.36 20.45 11.24
CA ALA A 34 5.96 21.74 11.58
C ALA A 34 5.99 22.69 10.36
N LEU A 35 6.37 22.19 9.19
CA LEU A 35 6.33 22.96 7.95
C LEU A 35 4.90 23.33 7.55
N SER A 36 3.94 22.43 7.74
CA SER A 36 2.53 22.68 7.44
C SER A 36 1.92 23.73 8.38
N PHE A 37 2.34 23.76 9.65
CA PHE A 37 1.96 24.82 10.60
C PHE A 37 2.59 26.16 10.27
N TYR A 38 3.79 26.17 9.68
CA TYR A 38 4.48 27.38 9.28
C TYR A 38 3.86 27.99 8.02
N ASP A 39 3.67 27.19 6.97
CA ASP A 39 3.11 27.63 5.69
C ASP A 39 2.47 26.44 4.96
N ILE A 40 1.14 26.35 5.04
CA ILE A 40 0.37 25.28 4.42
C ILE A 40 0.34 25.40 2.89
N ASP A 41 0.38 26.62 2.35
CA ASP A 41 0.32 26.86 0.92
C ASP A 41 1.63 26.44 0.25
N LEU A 42 2.77 26.72 0.88
CA LEU A 42 4.08 26.25 0.43
C LEU A 42 4.12 24.72 0.36
N VAL A 43 3.63 24.04 1.40
CA VAL A 43 3.60 22.57 1.44
C VAL A 43 2.68 22.02 0.35
N ALA A 44 1.45 22.53 0.23
CA ALA A 44 0.48 22.08 -0.77
C ALA A 44 1.00 22.28 -2.20
N ASN A 45 1.60 23.43 -2.50
CA ASN A 45 2.18 23.73 -3.81
C ASN A 45 3.38 22.83 -4.12
N SER A 46 4.23 22.57 -3.13
CA SER A 46 5.39 21.68 -3.28
C SER A 46 4.96 20.24 -3.58
N ILE A 47 3.97 19.73 -2.85
CA ILE A 47 3.37 18.41 -3.09
C ILE A 47 2.75 18.35 -4.48
N SER A 48 1.96 19.36 -4.85
CA SER A 48 1.27 19.41 -6.15
C SER A 48 2.26 19.45 -7.31
N ALA A 49 3.32 20.25 -7.21
CA ALA A 49 4.38 20.32 -8.21
C ALA A 49 5.15 18.99 -8.31
N GLY A 50 5.50 18.39 -7.17
CA GLY A 50 6.18 17.09 -7.12
C GLY A 50 5.32 15.97 -7.71
N PHE A 51 4.02 15.96 -7.40
CA PHE A 51 3.06 15.02 -7.98
C PHE A 51 2.95 15.21 -9.50
N ALA A 52 2.77 16.43 -9.99
CA ALA A 52 2.66 16.71 -11.42
C ALA A 52 3.92 16.29 -12.18
N TRP A 53 5.10 16.59 -11.63
CA TRP A 53 6.37 16.14 -12.20
C TRP A 53 6.49 14.62 -12.22
N THR A 54 6.13 13.95 -11.12
CA THR A 54 6.16 12.49 -11.00
C THR A 54 5.19 11.83 -12.00
N ALA A 55 3.97 12.35 -12.11
CA ALA A 55 2.97 11.85 -13.05
C ALA A 55 3.42 12.02 -14.51
N LEU A 56 4.03 13.17 -14.84
CA LEU A 56 4.51 13.45 -16.19
C LEU A 56 5.73 12.60 -16.57
N VAL A 57 6.70 12.45 -15.65
CA VAL A 57 7.97 11.76 -15.94
C VAL A 57 7.88 10.25 -15.75
N LEU A 58 7.19 9.79 -14.70
CA LEU A 58 7.11 8.38 -14.32
C LEU A 58 5.74 7.73 -14.60
N GLY A 59 4.76 8.47 -15.13
CA GLY A 59 3.41 7.93 -15.34
C GLY A 59 3.37 6.68 -16.22
N SER A 60 4.04 6.71 -17.37
CA SER A 60 4.14 5.55 -18.27
C SER A 60 4.90 4.39 -17.64
N TYR A 61 5.95 4.68 -16.86
CA TYR A 61 6.69 3.69 -16.10
C TYR A 61 5.78 2.98 -15.09
N PHE A 62 4.99 3.71 -14.30
CA PHE A 62 4.05 3.12 -13.34
C PHE A 62 2.95 2.31 -14.03
N GLN A 63 2.43 2.77 -15.17
CA GLN A 63 1.40 2.03 -15.91
C GLN A 63 1.91 0.70 -16.46
N LEU A 64 3.12 0.69 -17.03
CA LEU A 64 3.77 -0.54 -17.47
C LEU A 64 4.12 -1.45 -16.30
N LEU A 65 4.59 -0.89 -15.18
CA LEU A 65 4.88 -1.64 -13.97
C LEU A 65 3.63 -2.37 -13.46
N LEU A 66 2.50 -1.66 -13.32
CA LEU A 66 1.23 -2.26 -12.88
C LEU A 66 0.79 -3.38 -13.83
N LEU A 67 0.81 -3.14 -15.14
CA LEU A 67 0.48 -4.15 -16.13
C LEU A 67 1.40 -5.37 -16.07
N LEU A 68 2.71 -5.13 -15.88
CA LEU A 68 3.70 -6.18 -15.73
C LEU A 68 3.46 -6.98 -14.44
N THR A 69 3.14 -6.34 -13.31
CA THR A 69 2.83 -7.05 -12.07
C THR A 69 1.62 -7.99 -12.22
N PHE A 70 0.59 -7.56 -12.98
CA PHE A 70 -0.56 -8.40 -13.30
C PHE A 70 -0.16 -9.64 -14.10
N PHE A 71 0.61 -9.48 -15.18
CA PHE A 71 1.06 -10.62 -15.98
C PHE A 71 2.07 -11.51 -15.27
N ILE A 72 2.96 -10.95 -14.44
CA ILE A 72 3.87 -11.73 -13.59
C ILE A 72 3.06 -12.56 -12.60
N ALA A 73 2.04 -11.99 -11.95
CA ALA A 73 1.18 -12.72 -11.02
C ALA A 73 0.47 -13.90 -11.71
N ILE A 74 -0.09 -13.68 -12.91
CA ILE A 74 -0.66 -14.75 -13.74
C ILE A 74 0.40 -15.79 -14.09
N GLY A 75 1.58 -15.36 -14.55
CA GLY A 75 2.68 -16.25 -14.89
C GLY A 75 3.09 -17.14 -13.71
N VAL A 76 3.26 -16.55 -12.53
CA VAL A 76 3.55 -17.30 -11.30
C VAL A 76 2.43 -18.30 -10.99
N ALA A 77 1.16 -17.90 -11.09
CA ALA A 77 0.01 -18.76 -10.84
C ALA A 77 -0.10 -19.95 -11.81
N LEU A 78 0.37 -19.81 -13.05
CA LEU A 78 0.35 -20.87 -14.07
C LEU A 78 1.60 -21.76 -14.07
N THR A 79 2.67 -21.35 -13.39
CA THR A 79 3.93 -22.11 -13.32
C THR A 79 3.95 -23.08 -12.13
N PRO A 80 4.93 -24.02 -12.08
CA PRO A 80 5.11 -24.90 -10.92
C PRO A 80 5.29 -24.15 -9.58
N ALA A 81 5.71 -22.89 -9.61
CA ALA A 81 5.86 -22.04 -8.43
C ALA A 81 4.54 -21.84 -7.67
N ALA A 82 3.38 -21.93 -8.33
CA ALA A 82 2.07 -21.84 -7.70
C ALA A 82 1.80 -22.95 -6.66
N LYS A 83 2.55 -24.07 -6.72
CA LYS A 83 2.44 -25.17 -5.75
C LYS A 83 3.32 -24.97 -4.52
N ALA A 84 4.19 -23.96 -4.50
CA ALA A 84 5.06 -23.69 -3.38
C ALA A 84 4.23 -23.26 -2.16
N LYS A 85 4.41 -23.95 -1.03
CA LYS A 85 3.82 -23.57 0.26
C LYS A 85 4.74 -22.57 0.93
N ILE A 86 4.20 -21.40 1.31
CA ILE A 86 4.93 -20.38 2.06
C ILE A 86 4.84 -20.73 3.55
N GLY A 87 6.00 -20.83 4.20
CA GLY A 87 6.11 -21.29 5.58
C GLY A 87 6.48 -22.78 5.68
N ASN A 88 6.71 -23.25 6.90
CA ASN A 88 7.11 -24.64 7.16
C ASN A 88 6.00 -25.41 7.87
N LEU A 89 4.79 -25.37 7.30
CA LEU A 89 3.59 -25.99 7.88
C LEU A 89 2.90 -26.89 6.85
N ASP A 90 2.29 -27.97 7.36
CA ASP A 90 1.56 -28.93 6.53
C ASP A 90 0.11 -28.50 6.26
N ALA A 91 -0.46 -27.68 7.14
CA ALA A 91 -1.81 -27.15 7.03
C ALA A 91 -1.82 -25.63 7.28
N PRO A 92 -2.78 -24.90 6.69
CA PRO A 92 -2.92 -23.45 6.93
C PRO A 92 -3.36 -23.16 8.38
N GLU A 93 -2.83 -22.09 8.96
CA GLU A 93 -3.16 -21.66 10.33
C GLU A 93 -4.58 -21.08 10.46
N ILE A 94 -5.14 -20.57 9.37
CA ILE A 94 -6.47 -19.96 9.32
C ILE A 94 -7.33 -20.61 8.24
N SER A 95 -8.64 -20.64 8.48
CA SER A 95 -9.60 -21.15 7.48
C SER A 95 -9.66 -20.26 6.24
N THR A 96 -9.99 -20.85 5.09
CA THR A 96 -10.12 -20.12 3.82
C THR A 96 -11.11 -18.96 3.92
N PHE A 97 -12.21 -19.12 4.65
CA PHE A 97 -13.17 -18.04 4.88
C PHE A 97 -12.53 -16.86 5.61
N LYS A 98 -11.84 -17.12 6.74
CA LYS A 98 -11.16 -16.07 7.50
C LYS A 98 -10.09 -15.36 6.67
N TRP A 99 -9.31 -16.13 5.90
CA TRP A 99 -8.29 -15.59 4.99
C TRP A 99 -8.90 -14.66 3.93
N LEU A 100 -9.97 -15.10 3.25
CA LEU A 100 -10.69 -14.27 2.28
C LEU A 100 -11.27 -13.01 2.92
N SER A 101 -11.86 -13.12 4.11
CA SER A 101 -12.40 -11.95 4.83
C SER A 101 -11.31 -10.91 5.12
N ILE A 102 -10.11 -11.35 5.56
CA ILE A 102 -8.98 -10.43 5.80
C ILE A 102 -8.60 -9.71 4.50
N ILE A 103 -8.47 -10.43 3.39
CA ILE A 103 -8.15 -9.81 2.09
C ILE A 103 -9.19 -8.76 1.72
N LEU A 104 -10.48 -9.12 1.72
CA LEU A 104 -11.57 -8.20 1.36
C LEU A 104 -11.58 -6.95 2.26
N CYS A 105 -11.44 -7.12 3.58
CA CYS A 105 -11.38 -6.00 4.51
C CYS A 105 -10.17 -5.08 4.24
N THR A 106 -8.99 -5.63 3.96
CA THR A 106 -7.79 -4.83 3.65
C THR A 106 -7.93 -4.05 2.34
N LEU A 107 -8.57 -4.64 1.33
CA LEU A 107 -8.85 -3.96 0.05
C LEU A 107 -9.83 -2.79 0.23
N LEU A 108 -10.85 -2.95 1.09
CA LEU A 108 -11.78 -1.86 1.40
C LEU A 108 -11.08 -0.69 2.11
N ALA A 109 -10.19 -0.98 3.07
CA ALA A 109 -9.43 0.02 3.80
C ALA A 109 -8.46 0.82 2.91
N GLY A 110 -7.88 0.19 1.88
CA GLY A 110 -6.94 0.84 0.95
C GLY A 110 -7.56 1.90 0.04
N GLY A 111 -8.88 2.10 0.07
CA GLY A 111 -9.59 3.11 -0.72
C GLY A 111 -10.86 2.61 -1.42
N GLY A 112 -11.21 1.32 -1.27
CA GLY A 112 -12.35 0.73 -1.95
C GLY A 112 -13.67 1.47 -1.76
N VAL A 113 -14.00 1.91 -0.53
CA VAL A 113 -15.29 2.58 -0.26
C VAL A 113 -15.38 4.02 -0.77
N PHE A 114 -14.26 4.75 -0.79
CA PHE A 114 -14.24 6.15 -1.24
C PHE A 114 -14.24 6.24 -2.77
N PHE A 115 -13.34 5.49 -3.41
CA PHE A 115 -13.19 5.52 -4.86
C PHE A 115 -14.29 4.75 -5.59
N ALA A 116 -14.90 3.71 -4.98
CA ALA A 116 -16.00 2.99 -5.64
C ALA A 116 -17.22 3.89 -5.92
N ALA A 117 -17.49 4.88 -5.07
CA ALA A 117 -18.53 5.88 -5.33
C ALA A 117 -17.98 7.10 -6.10
N GLY A 118 -16.78 7.56 -5.76
CA GLY A 118 -16.22 8.78 -6.33
C GLY A 118 -15.76 8.65 -7.78
N GLU A 119 -15.16 7.53 -8.17
CA GLU A 119 -14.57 7.35 -9.50
C GLU A 119 -15.62 7.29 -10.61
N PRO A 120 -16.75 6.55 -10.47
CA PRO A 120 -17.80 6.57 -11.49
C PRO A 120 -18.44 7.95 -11.64
N VAL A 121 -18.66 8.67 -10.53
CA VAL A 121 -19.17 10.03 -10.58
C VAL A 121 -18.17 10.94 -11.28
N TYR A 122 -16.88 10.84 -10.98
CA TYR A 122 -15.84 11.63 -11.63
C TYR A 122 -15.79 11.38 -13.14
N HIS A 123 -15.80 10.11 -13.59
CA HIS A 123 -15.82 9.79 -15.01
C HIS A 123 -17.14 10.14 -15.71
N PHE A 124 -18.23 10.26 -14.96
CA PHE A 124 -19.49 10.78 -15.47
C PHE A 124 -19.43 12.29 -15.68
N VAL A 125 -18.89 13.06 -14.72
CA VAL A 125 -18.87 14.54 -14.79
C VAL A 125 -17.61 15.13 -15.43
N VAL A 126 -16.58 14.32 -15.66
CA VAL A 126 -15.35 14.68 -16.36
C VAL A 126 -15.10 13.65 -17.45
N THR A 127 -15.29 14.06 -18.71
CA THR A 127 -15.00 13.21 -19.86
C THR A 127 -13.52 12.82 -19.85
N PRO A 128 -13.18 11.51 -19.89
CA PRO A 128 -11.80 11.09 -19.98
C PRO A 128 -11.18 11.60 -21.30
N PRO A 129 -9.90 12.01 -21.31
CA PRO A 129 -9.24 12.58 -22.51
C PRO A 129 -9.22 11.66 -23.74
N ALA A 130 -9.57 10.39 -23.58
CA ALA A 130 -9.66 9.40 -24.66
C ALA A 130 -11.00 9.41 -25.41
N PHE A 131 -11.99 10.18 -24.95
CA PHE A 131 -13.34 10.23 -25.51
C PHE A 131 -13.77 11.67 -25.81
N ASP A 132 -14.58 11.84 -26.85
CA ASP A 132 -15.14 13.13 -27.27
C ASP A 132 -16.61 13.32 -26.81
N THR A 133 -17.06 12.55 -25.83
CA THR A 133 -18.45 12.61 -25.32
C THR A 133 -18.65 13.81 -24.39
N GLU A 134 -19.86 14.36 -24.37
CA GLU A 134 -20.21 15.42 -23.42
C GLU A 134 -20.25 14.85 -21.99
N ALA A 135 -19.76 15.63 -21.02
CA ALA A 135 -19.81 15.21 -19.62
C ALA A 135 -21.26 15.21 -19.11
N GLY A 136 -21.62 14.18 -18.34
CA GLY A 136 -22.93 14.06 -17.69
C GLY A 136 -24.05 13.50 -18.57
N THR A 137 -23.72 12.88 -19.71
CA THR A 137 -24.67 12.22 -20.61
C THR A 137 -24.48 10.71 -20.68
#